data_AF-A0A9N9N531-F1
#
_entry.id   AF-A0A9N9N531-F1
#
_cell.length_a   1.000
_cell.length_b   1.000
_cell.length_c   1.000
_cell.angle_alpha   90.00
_cell.angle_beta   90.00
_cell.angle_gamma   90.00
#
_symmetry.space_group_name_H-M   'P 1'
#
loop_
_entity.id
_entity.type
_entity.pdbx_description
1 polymer ?
#
loop_
_entity_poly.entity_id
_entity_poly.type
_entity_poly.pdbx_seq_one_letter_code
_entity_poly.pdbx_strand_id
1 'polypeptide(L)'
;CGVNLDNAAPTTSINQLIHNYNQSQHASKQLRPLSQEELLAGILVEFEMLYKEFCECGYESFLDVYYKRWLHSDQIVTLENHDNRKARILGINNFGYLRALTLDTNDTVTLQPDGNRFDIMKGMISKKL
;
A
#
# COMPACT_ATOMS: atom_id res chain seq x y z
N CYS A 1 -9.14 5.66 6.61
CA CYS A 1 -7.84 4.96 6.82
C CYS A 1 -7.52 4.98 8.32
N GLY A 2 -6.62 4.12 8.79
CA GLY A 2 -6.10 4.15 10.16
C GLY A 2 -4.58 4.24 10.13
N VAL A 3 -3.99 5.11 10.94
CA VAL A 3 -2.55 5.30 11.05
C VAL A 3 -2.14 5.14 12.52
N ASN A 4 -1.15 4.29 12.77
CA ASN A 4 -0.61 4.05 14.11
C ASN A 4 0.28 5.22 14.53
N LEU A 5 -0.20 6.08 15.43
CA LEU A 5 0.56 7.26 15.89
C LEU A 5 1.33 7.00 17.19
N ASP A 6 0.63 6.58 18.25
CA ASP A 6 1.16 6.48 19.63
C ASP A 6 0.95 5.13 20.29
N ASN A 7 0.27 4.18 19.64
CA ASN A 7 0.05 2.86 20.22
C ASN A 7 1.39 2.12 20.41
N ALA A 8 1.58 1.49 21.57
CA ALA A 8 2.79 0.72 21.87
C ALA A 8 2.77 -0.70 21.25
N ALA A 9 1.57 -1.22 20.95
CA ALA A 9 1.31 -2.56 20.41
C ALA A 9 0.00 -2.54 19.61
N PRO A 10 -0.33 -3.55 18.78
CA PRO A 10 0.50 -4.71 18.40
C PRO A 10 1.53 -4.41 17.29
N THR A 11 1.44 -3.23 16.68
CA THR A 11 2.27 -2.84 15.52
C THR A 11 2.94 -1.49 15.76
N THR A 12 4.07 -1.28 15.10
CA THR A 12 4.89 -0.07 15.19
C THR A 12 4.09 1.20 14.89
N SER A 13 4.29 2.22 15.71
CA SER A 13 3.69 3.55 15.56
C SER A 13 4.70 4.61 15.11
N ILE A 14 4.23 5.73 14.57
CA ILE A 14 5.09 6.82 14.09
C ILE A 14 5.94 7.39 15.23
N ASN A 15 5.36 7.63 16.40
CA ASN A 15 6.10 8.20 17.53
C ASN A 15 7.11 7.19 18.11
N GLN A 16 6.86 5.88 18.00
CA GLN A 16 7.85 4.86 18.31
C GLN A 16 9.03 4.90 17.32
N LEU A 17 8.78 5.09 16.03
CA LEU A 17 9.86 5.27 15.04
C LEU A 17 10.69 6.53 15.31
N ILE A 18 10.03 7.64 15.68
CA ILE A 18 10.70 8.89 16.08
C ILE A 18 11.61 8.65 17.29
N HIS A 19 11.10 7.96 18.32
CA HIS A 19 11.86 7.63 19.50
C HIS A 19 13.10 6.78 19.16
N ASN A 20 12.92 5.72 18.37
CA ASN A 20 14.01 4.84 17.95
C ASN A 20 15.06 5.58 17.11
N TYR A 21 14.62 6.45 16.18
CA TYR A 21 15.52 7.29 15.39
C TYR A 21 16.35 8.22 16.28
N ASN A 22 15.71 8.91 17.23
CA ASN A 22 16.35 9.83 18.16
C ASN A 22 17.41 9.17 19.06
N GLN A 23 17.30 7.86 19.29
CA GLN A 23 18.26 7.05 20.05
C GLN A 23 19.39 6.47 19.19
N SER A 24 19.25 6.50 17.86
CA SER A 24 20.25 5.93 16.96
C SER A 24 21.49 6.83 16.87
N GLN A 25 22.66 6.23 16.65
CA GLN A 25 23.90 6.99 16.44
C GLN A 25 23.91 7.84 15.15
N HIS A 26 22.93 7.62 14.27
CA HIS A 26 22.74 8.37 13.04
C HIS A 26 21.75 9.53 13.18
N ALA A 27 21.27 9.81 14.40
CA ALA A 27 20.39 10.94 14.65
C ALA A 27 21.13 12.25 14.38
N SER A 28 20.90 12.83 13.20
CA SER A 28 21.46 14.13 12.83
C SER A 28 20.71 15.28 13.51
N LYS A 29 19.46 15.04 13.93
CA LYS A 29 18.61 15.99 14.65
C LYS A 29 17.61 15.25 15.53
N GLN A 30 17.27 15.82 16.68
CA GLN A 30 16.17 15.31 17.50
C GLN A 30 14.82 15.67 16.88
N LEU A 31 14.01 14.66 16.57
CA LEU A 31 12.66 14.81 16.04
C LEU A 31 11.65 14.88 17.20
N ARG A 32 10.69 15.80 17.12
CA ARG A 32 9.57 15.86 18.07
C ARG A 32 8.55 14.78 17.75
N PRO A 33 7.94 14.12 18.75
CA PRO A 33 6.72 13.34 18.54
C PRO A 33 5.62 14.19 17.91
N LEU A 34 4.77 13.56 17.12
CA LEU A 34 3.60 14.18 16.51
C LEU A 34 2.38 13.98 17.42
N SER A 35 1.58 15.03 17.55
CA SER A 35 0.22 14.95 18.12
C SER A 35 -0.78 14.40 17.11
N GLN A 36 -1.94 13.95 17.59
CA GLN A 36 -3.03 13.47 16.73
C GLN A 36 -3.55 14.60 15.83
N GLU A 37 -3.59 15.82 16.34
CA GLU A 37 -4.02 17.01 15.63
C GLU A 37 -3.04 17.39 14.51
N GLU A 38 -1.73 17.35 14.76
CA GLU A 38 -0.70 17.58 13.74
C GLU A 38 -0.80 16.51 12.63
N LEU A 39 -0.97 15.24 13.00
CA LEU A 39 -1.13 14.15 12.03
C LEU A 39 -2.40 14.33 11.20
N LEU A 40 -3.54 14.61 11.84
CA LEU A 40 -4.82 14.80 11.17
C LEU A 40 -4.78 15.99 10.21
N ALA A 41 -4.23 17.13 10.66
CA ALA A 41 -4.05 18.30 9.83
C ALA A 41 -3.20 17.98 8.60
N GLY A 42 -2.07 17.27 8.78
CA GLY A 42 -1.23 16.83 7.67
C GLY A 42 -1.97 15.92 6.68
N ILE A 43 -2.73 14.94 7.17
CA ILE A 43 -3.52 14.04 6.32
C ILE A 43 -4.57 14.81 5.51
N LEU A 44 -5.31 15.73 6.14
CA LEU A 44 -6.37 16.47 5.46
C LEU A 44 -5.83 17.42 4.40
N VAL A 45 -4.72 18.11 4.69
CA VAL A 45 -4.07 19.00 3.72
C VAL A 45 -3.56 18.22 2.51
N GLU A 46 -2.84 17.12 2.73
CA GLU A 46 -2.36 16.27 1.63
C GLU A 46 -3.51 15.66 0.84
N PHE A 47 -4.56 15.19 1.52
CA PHE A 47 -5.74 14.66 0.84
C PHE A 47 -6.44 15.71 -0.01
N GLU A 48 -6.61 16.93 0.48
CA GLU A 48 -7.25 18.02 -0.28
C GLU A 48 -6.44 18.36 -1.54
N MET A 49 -5.10 18.42 -1.44
CA MET A 49 -4.25 18.66 -2.60
C MET A 49 -4.39 17.56 -3.65
N LEU A 50 -4.29 16.29 -3.23
CA LEU A 50 -4.44 15.14 -4.13
C LEU A 50 -5.85 15.08 -4.74
N TYR A 51 -6.89 15.42 -3.96
CA TYR A 51 -8.26 15.42 -4.45
C TYR A 51 -8.50 16.51 -5.51
N LYS A 52 -7.96 17.71 -5.31
CA LYS A 52 -8.03 18.78 -6.31
C LYS A 52 -7.36 18.38 -7.62
N GLU A 53 -6.13 17.86 -7.54
CA GLU A 53 -5.41 17.37 -8.72
C GLU A 53 -6.18 16.24 -9.43
N PHE A 54 -6.83 15.34 -8.68
CA PHE A 54 -7.68 14.30 -9.26
C PHE A 54 -8.90 14.86 -10.01
N CYS A 55 -9.57 15.86 -9.44
CA CYS A 55 -10.70 16.51 -10.09
C CYS A 55 -10.31 17.24 -11.38
N GLU A 56 -9.07 17.74 -11.48
CA GLU A 56 -8.59 18.51 -12.63
C GLU A 56 -7.94 17.63 -13.71
N CYS A 57 -7.13 16.64 -13.30
CA CYS A 57 -6.26 15.87 -14.19
C CYS A 57 -6.66 14.39 -14.35
N GLY A 58 -7.63 13.90 -13.58
CA GLY A 58 -8.00 12.49 -13.57
C GLY A 58 -7.06 11.61 -12.74
N TYR A 59 -7.17 10.28 -12.88
CA TYR A 59 -6.35 9.34 -12.09
C TYR A 59 -4.97 9.10 -12.71
N GLU A 60 -4.82 9.35 -14.01
CA GLU A 60 -3.62 9.08 -14.77
C GLU A 60 -2.41 9.85 -14.24
N SER A 61 -2.60 11.09 -13.77
CA SER A 61 -1.51 11.89 -13.18
C SER A 61 -0.92 11.26 -11.91
N PHE A 62 -1.69 10.41 -11.23
CA PHE A 62 -1.25 9.74 -10.01
C PHE A 62 -0.53 8.41 -10.25
N LEU A 63 -0.69 7.81 -11.43
CA LEU A 63 -0.19 6.45 -11.68
C LEU A 63 1.32 6.34 -11.48
N ASP A 64 2.08 7.34 -11.93
CA ASP A 64 3.54 7.35 -11.76
C ASP A 64 3.95 7.40 -10.29
N VAL A 65 3.33 8.29 -9.51
CA VAL A 65 3.59 8.42 -8.06
C VAL A 65 3.12 7.17 -7.32
N TYR A 66 2.00 6.60 -7.75
CA TYR A 66 1.42 5.37 -7.21
C TYR A 66 2.38 4.20 -7.39
N TYR A 67 2.85 3.94 -8.61
CA TYR A 67 3.78 2.84 -8.89
C TYR A 67 5.15 3.05 -8.25
N LYS A 68 5.63 4.30 -8.10
CA LYS A 68 6.86 4.59 -7.36
C LYS A 68 6.77 4.21 -5.87
N ARG A 69 5.56 4.24 -5.29
CA ARG A 69 5.30 3.90 -3.89
C ARG A 69 4.70 2.50 -3.71
N TRP A 70 4.44 1.79 -4.81
CA TRP A 70 3.84 0.46 -4.83
C TRP A 70 4.85 -0.59 -4.34
N LEU A 71 4.45 -1.37 -3.34
CA LEU A 71 5.34 -2.35 -2.70
C LEU A 71 5.30 -3.74 -3.35
N HIS A 72 4.41 -3.97 -4.30
CA HIS A 72 4.10 -5.31 -4.81
C HIS A 72 4.55 -5.53 -6.26
N SER A 73 5.43 -4.68 -6.78
CA SER A 73 5.97 -4.84 -8.14
C SER A 73 6.70 -6.17 -8.25
N ASP A 74 6.37 -6.94 -9.30
CA ASP A 74 6.94 -8.27 -9.58
C ASP A 74 6.77 -9.31 -8.47
N GLN A 75 5.93 -9.04 -7.47
CA GLN A 75 5.70 -9.98 -6.38
C GLN A 75 5.01 -11.24 -6.92
N ILE A 76 5.59 -12.40 -6.61
CA ILE A 76 4.98 -13.70 -6.93
C ILE A 76 3.96 -14.04 -5.83
N VAL A 77 2.73 -14.26 -6.23
CA VAL A 77 1.60 -14.61 -5.36
C VAL A 77 0.98 -15.94 -5.74
N THR A 78 0.34 -16.61 -4.78
CA THR A 78 -0.52 -17.78 -5.02
C THR A 78 -1.96 -17.34 -5.18
N LEU A 79 -2.62 -17.78 -6.24
CA LEU A 79 -4.03 -17.53 -6.52
C LEU A 79 -4.87 -18.73 -6.08
N GLU A 80 -5.46 -18.66 -4.89
CA GLU A 80 -6.18 -19.81 -4.29
C GLU A 80 -7.36 -20.26 -5.18
N ASN A 81 -8.09 -19.30 -5.75
CA ASN A 81 -9.24 -19.57 -6.62
C ASN A 81 -8.88 -20.06 -8.03
N HIS A 82 -7.58 -20.15 -8.35
CA HIS A 82 -7.07 -20.60 -9.63
C HIS A 82 -6.14 -21.79 -9.40
N ASP A 83 -6.62 -22.83 -8.72
CA ASP A 83 -5.87 -24.06 -8.43
C ASP A 83 -4.51 -23.82 -7.76
N ASN A 84 -4.44 -22.81 -6.88
CA ASN A 84 -3.21 -22.39 -6.22
C ASN A 84 -2.06 -22.00 -7.18
N ARG A 85 -2.38 -21.57 -8.40
CA ARG A 85 -1.39 -21.16 -9.39
C ARG A 85 -0.55 -19.99 -8.91
N LYS A 86 0.71 -19.99 -9.31
CA LYS A 86 1.64 -18.88 -9.06
C LYS A 86 1.48 -17.82 -10.15
N ALA A 87 1.37 -16.56 -9.75
CA ALA A 87 1.30 -15.44 -10.67
C ALA A 87 2.19 -14.29 -10.21
N ARG A 88 2.76 -13.54 -11.16
CA ARG A 88 3.55 -12.33 -10.90
C ARG A 88 2.65 -11.10 -11.03
N ILE A 89 2.61 -10.24 -10.02
CA ILE A 89 1.88 -8.98 -10.09
C ILE A 89 2.49 -8.06 -11.16
N LEU A 90 1.66 -7.61 -12.09
CA LEU A 90 2.04 -6.67 -13.15
C LEU A 90 1.67 -5.22 -12.84
N GLY A 91 0.68 -5.00 -11.98
CA GLY A 91 0.15 -3.68 -11.64
C GLY A 91 -1.37 -3.65 -11.66
N ILE A 92 -1.95 -2.48 -11.97
CA ILE A 92 -3.39 -2.28 -12.10
C ILE A 92 -3.78 -1.96 -13.54
N ASN A 93 -5.00 -2.31 -13.94
CA ASN A 93 -5.58 -1.88 -15.21
C ASN A 93 -6.26 -0.50 -15.10
N ASN A 94 -6.81 0.00 -16.21
CA ASN A 94 -7.50 1.30 -16.28
C ASN A 94 -8.79 1.39 -15.43
N PHE A 95 -9.24 0.26 -14.87
CA PHE A 95 -10.37 0.19 -13.94
C PHE A 95 -9.91 0.03 -12.48
N GLY A 96 -8.60 0.07 -12.21
CA GLY A 96 -8.02 -0.12 -10.88
C GLY A 96 -7.95 -1.58 -10.42
N TYR A 97 -8.19 -2.56 -11.30
CA TYR A 97 -8.11 -3.99 -10.93
C TYR A 97 -6.69 -4.51 -11.04
N LEU A 98 -6.29 -5.35 -10.09
CA LEU A 98 -4.98 -5.96 -10.04
C LEU A 98 -4.79 -6.93 -11.21
N ARG A 99 -3.71 -6.79 -11.96
CA ARG A 99 -3.30 -7.70 -13.02
C ARG A 99 -2.12 -8.54 -12.56
N ALA A 100 -2.16 -9.82 -12.89
CA ALA A 100 -1.06 -10.73 -12.64
C ALA A 100 -0.83 -11.68 -13.83
N LEU A 101 0.41 -12.07 -14.07
CA LEU A 101 0.82 -13.02 -15.10
C LEU A 101 1.02 -14.40 -14.48
N THR A 102 0.27 -15.42 -14.93
CA THR A 102 0.48 -16.80 -14.48
C THR A 102 1.84 -17.30 -14.93
N LEU A 103 2.59 -17.96 -14.04
CA LEU A 103 3.97 -18.38 -14.35
C LEU A 103 4.05 -19.64 -15.22
N ASP A 104 2.97 -20.41 -15.28
CA ASP A 104 2.88 -21.69 -15.97
C ASP A 104 2.30 -21.55 -17.39
N THR A 105 1.31 -20.69 -17.61
CA THR A 105 0.72 -20.45 -18.95
C THR A 105 1.07 -19.11 -19.57
N ASN A 106 1.69 -18.17 -18.82
CA ASN A 106 1.90 -16.79 -19.25
C ASN A 106 0.59 -16.05 -19.62
N ASP A 107 -0.52 -16.44 -19.00
CA ASP A 107 -1.80 -15.75 -19.17
C ASP A 107 -1.90 -14.58 -18.19
N THR A 108 -2.49 -13.48 -18.65
CA THR A 108 -2.83 -12.38 -17.74
C THR A 108 -4.18 -12.63 -17.10
N VAL A 109 -4.23 -12.68 -15.77
CA VAL A 109 -5.46 -12.67 -14.99
C VAL A 109 -5.72 -11.27 -14.43
N THR A 110 -7.00 -10.92 -14.31
CA THR A 110 -7.45 -9.68 -13.67
C THR A 110 -8.25 -10.03 -12.43
N LEU A 111 -7.85 -9.48 -11.29
CA LEU A 111 -8.38 -9.79 -9.96
C LEU A 111 -9.17 -8.59 -9.44
N GLN A 112 -10.48 -8.78 -9.26
CA GLN A 112 -11.37 -7.74 -8.77
C GLN A 112 -11.25 -7.55 -7.24
N PRO A 113 -11.33 -6.32 -6.72
CA PRO A 113 -11.11 -6.01 -5.30
C PRO A 113 -12.29 -6.41 -4.39
N ASP A 114 -13.50 -6.51 -4.94
CA ASP A 114 -14.71 -6.91 -4.23
C ASP A 114 -14.73 -8.42 -3.93
N GLY A 115 -14.22 -9.24 -4.84
CA GLY A 115 -14.18 -10.70 -4.70
C GLY A 115 -12.93 -11.23 -4.00
N ASN A 116 -11.82 -10.48 -3.94
CA ASN A 116 -10.54 -11.01 -3.49
C ASN A 116 -9.99 -10.31 -2.22
N ARG A 117 -9.18 -11.06 -1.45
CA ARG A 117 -8.35 -10.58 -0.35
C ARG A 117 -6.90 -10.98 -0.60
N PHE A 118 -5.96 -10.11 -0.27
CA PHE A 118 -4.54 -10.42 -0.27
C PHE A 118 -4.06 -10.70 1.17
N ASP A 119 -3.65 -11.94 1.44
CA ASP A 119 -2.84 -12.30 2.60
C ASP A 119 -1.36 -12.03 2.25
N ILE A 120 -0.90 -10.84 2.63
CA ILE A 120 0.47 -10.38 2.35
C ILE A 120 1.51 -11.29 3.01
N MET A 121 1.22 -11.83 4.20
CA MET A 121 2.15 -12.68 4.96
C MET A 121 2.36 -14.02 4.28
N LYS A 122 1.32 -14.56 3.65
CA LYS A 122 1.38 -15.81 2.88
C LYS A 122 1.70 -15.59 1.41
N GLY A 123 1.72 -14.33 0.94
CA GLY A 123 1.79 -14.01 -0.48
C GLY A 123 0.63 -14.65 -1.27
N MET A 124 -0.58 -14.66 -0.72
CA MET A 124 -1.72 -15.41 -1.25
C MET A 124 -2.93 -14.52 -1.50
N ILE A 125 -3.53 -14.63 -2.69
CA ILE A 125 -4.78 -13.96 -3.05
C ILE A 125 -5.90 -15.00 -3.06
N SER A 126 -6.91 -14.77 -2.23
CA SER A 126 -8.04 -15.67 -1.99
C SER A 126 -9.38 -14.97 -2.20
N LYS A 127 -10.47 -15.73 -2.37
CA LYS A 127 -11.81 -15.13 -2.36
C LYS A 127 -12.12 -14.59 -0.96
N LYS A 128 -12.85 -13.47 -0.88
CA LYS A 128 -13.54 -13.12 0.37
C LYS A 128 -14.70 -14.10 0.56
N LEU A 129 -14.79 -14.67 1.76
CA LEU A 129 -15.96 -15.40 2.24
C LEU A 129 -17.06 -14.41 2.63
#